data_AF-A0A485BP90-F1
#
_entry.id   AF-A0A485BP90-F1
#
_cell.length_a   1.000
_cell.length_b   1.000
_cell.length_c   1.000
_cell.angle_alpha   90.00
_cell.angle_beta   90.00
_cell.angle_gamma   90.00
#
_symmetry.space_group_name_H-M   'P 1'
#
loop_
_entity.id
_entity.type
_entity.pdbx_description
1 polymer ?
#
loop_
_entity_poly.entity_id
_entity_poly.type
_entity_poly.pdbx_seq_one_letter_code
_entity_poly.pdbx_strand_id
1 'polypeptide(L)' 'MKLQYPVTLQVNVKNLFDKTYYTSSIGTNNLGNQIGDPREVQFTVKMDF' A
#
# COMPACT_ATOMS: atom_id res chain seq x y z
N MET A 1 1.54 -18.52 -26.61
CA MET A 1 0.62 -17.38 -26.77
C MET A 1 1.40 -16.11 -26.48
N LYS A 2 1.52 -15.20 -27.45
CA LYS A 2 2.11 -13.87 -27.25
C LYS A 2 0.92 -12.92 -27.08
N LEU A 3 0.77 -12.32 -25.90
CA LEU A 3 -0.28 -11.33 -25.68
C LEU A 3 -0.07 -10.16 -26.65
N GLN A 4 -1.11 -9.81 -27.40
CA GLN A 4 -1.05 -8.73 -28.40
C GLN A 4 -0.79 -7.36 -27.76
N TYR A 5 -1.09 -7.22 -26.47
CA TYR A 5 -0.84 -6.07 -25.63
C TYR A 5 -0.09 -6.51 -24.37
N PRO A 6 1.01 -5.85 -23.97
CA PRO A 6 1.72 -6.22 -22.75
C PRO A 6 0.83 -5.95 -21.53
N VAL A 7 0.74 -6.95 -20.65
CA VAL A 7 -0.01 -6.88 -19.38
C VAL A 7 0.99 -7.01 -18.23
N THR A 8 0.95 -6.05 -17.30
CA THR A 8 1.76 -6.07 -16.07
C THR A 8 0.86 -6.34 -14.88
N LEU A 9 1.25 -7.30 -14.05
CA LEU A 9 0.61 -7.62 -12.77
C LEU A 9 1.53 -7.21 -11.64
N GLN A 10 1.01 -6.50 -10.65
CA GLN A 10 1.77 -6.05 -9.48
C GLN A 10 1.00 -6.35 -8.19
N VAL A 11 1.72 -6.86 -7.19
CA VAL A 11 1.21 -7.06 -5.83
C VAL A 11 2.04 -6.18 -4.91
N ASN A 12 1.38 -5.28 -4.18
CA ASN A 12 1.99 -4.46 -3.15
C ASN A 12 1.47 -4.92 -1.78
N VAL A 13 2.37 -5.14 -0.83
CA VAL A 13 2.01 -5.44 0.55
C VAL A 13 2.62 -4.38 1.44
N LYS A 14 1.77 -3.67 2.18
CA LYS A 14 2.16 -2.69 3.19
C LYS A 14 1.98 -3.30 4.56
N ASN A 15 2.90 -2.98 5.47
CA ASN A 15 2.95 -3.56 6.81
C ASN A 15 2.96 -5.11 6.78
N LEU A 16 3.95 -5.69 6.10
CA LEU A 16 4.07 -7.13 5.84
C LEU A 16 3.97 -8.01 7.10
N PHE A 17 4.48 -7.51 8.23
CA PHE A 17 4.50 -8.21 9.51
C PHE A 17 3.38 -7.78 10.46
N ASP A 18 2.41 -7.01 9.97
CA ASP A 18 1.24 -6.54 10.73
C ASP A 18 1.63 -5.92 12.09
N LYS A 19 2.68 -5.10 12.08
CA LYS A 19 3.11 -4.39 13.29
C LYS A 19 2.11 -3.29 13.59
N THR A 20 1.65 -3.25 14.83
CA THR A 20 0.98 -2.08 15.38
C THR A 20 2.04 -1.03 15.70
N TYR A 21 1.95 0.13 15.06
CA TYR A 21 2.81 1.28 15.33
C TYR A 21 1.96 2.53 15.42
N TYR A 22 2.53 3.61 15.97
CA TYR A 22 1.86 4.89 16.10
C TYR A 22 2.52 5.92 15.18
N THR A 23 1.71 6.76 14.54
CA THR A 23 2.21 7.84 13.70
C THR A 23 2.48 9.07 14.54
N SER A 24 3.70 9.59 14.49
CA SER A 24 4.05 10.83 15.19
C SER A 24 3.39 12.04 14.51
N SER A 25 2.69 12.88 15.28
CA SER A 25 2.13 14.16 14.78
C SER A 25 3.20 15.27 14.77
N ILE A 26 4.26 15.12 13.98
CA ILE A 26 5.21 16.21 13.77
C ILE A 26 4.65 17.11 12.66
N GLY A 27 4.06 18.25 13.03
CA GLY A 27 3.57 19.27 12.09
C GLY A 27 2.05 19.33 11.85
N THR A 28 1.24 18.51 12.53
CA THR A 28 -0.23 18.58 12.50
C THR A 28 -0.79 18.79 13.91
N ASN A 29 -1.82 19.62 14.06
CA ASN A 29 -2.44 20.00 15.34
C ASN A 29 -3.30 18.87 15.97
N ASN A 30 -3.04 17.62 15.59
CA ASN A 30 -3.81 16.46 16.02
C ASN A 30 -3.05 15.74 17.15
N LEU A 31 -3.25 16.23 18.37
CA LEU A 31 -2.59 15.80 19.63
C LEU A 31 -3.02 14.38 20.11
N GLY A 32 -3.38 13.48 19.19
CA GLY A 32 -3.85 12.13 19.49
C GLY A 32 -2.84 11.06 19.10
N ASN A 33 -2.83 9.95 19.83
CA ASN A 33 -2.05 8.78 19.45
C ASN A 33 -2.74 8.09 18.25
N GLN A 34 -2.32 8.43 17.04
CA GLN A 34 -2.86 7.83 15.81
C GLN A 34 -2.21 6.48 15.55
N ILE A 35 -3.03 5.44 15.43
CA ILE A 35 -2.58 4.10 15.04
C ILE A 35 -2.22 4.15 13.56
N GLY A 36 -1.03 3.66 13.22
CA GLY A 36 -0.58 3.53 11.84
C GLY A 36 -1.36 2.48 11.05
N ASP A 37 -1.21 2.52 9.73
CA ASP A 37 -2.02 1.67 8.86
C ASP A 37 -1.79 0.17 9.13
N PRO A 38 -2.87 -0.63 9.24
CA PRO A 38 -2.76 -2.07 9.39
C PRO A 38 -2.18 -2.71 8.12
N ARG A 39 -1.98 -4.04 8.13
CA ARG A 39 -1.56 -4.75 6.91
C ARG A 39 -2.54 -4.51 5.75
N GLU A 40 -2.01 -4.02 4.64
CA GLU A 40 -2.76 -3.78 3.41
C GLU A 40 -2.13 -4.58 2.26
N VAL A 41 -2.99 -5.14 1.41
CA VAL A 41 -2.59 -5.85 0.19
C VAL A 41 -3.30 -5.20 -0.98
N GLN A 42 -2.53 -4.76 -1.96
CA GLN A 42 -3.03 -4.17 -3.19
C GLN A 42 -2.58 -5.02 -4.39
N PHE A 43 -3.52 -5.27 -5.29
CA PHE A 43 -3.28 -5.92 -6.56
C PHE A 43 -3.60 -4.95 -7.69
N THR A 44 -2.63 -4.75 -8.59
CA THR A 44 -2.72 -3.79 -9.69
C THR A 44 -2.49 -4.51 -11.01
N VAL A 45 -3.33 -4.21 -11.99
CA VAL A 45 -3.22 -4.69 -13.38
C VAL A 45 -3.04 -3.47 -14.28
N LYS A 46 -1.97 -3.47 -15.10
CA LYS A 46 -1.71 -2.44 -16.11
C LYS A 46 -1.71 -3.08 -17.50
N MET A 47 -2.45 -2.47 -18.42
CA MET A 47 -2.48 -2.85 -19.83
C MET A 47 -2.01 -1.65 -20.65
N ASP A 48 -1.05 -1.85 -21.54
CA ASP A 48 -0.63 -0.83 -22.51
C ASP A 48 -1.21 -1.18 -23.89
N PHE A 49 -1.99 -0.26 -24.47
CA PHE A 49 -2.74 -0.44 -25.72
C PHE A 49 -2.07 0.23 -26.91
#